data_AF-A0A1Y1KIZ7-F1
#
_entry.id   AF-A0A1Y1KIZ7-F1
#
_cell.length_a   1.000
_cell.length_b   1.000
_cell.length_c   1.000
_cell.angle_alpha   90.00
_cell.angle_beta   90.00
_cell.angle_gamma   90.00
#
_symmetry.space_group_name_H-M   'P 1'
#
loop_
_entity.id
_entity.type
_entity.pdbx_description
1 polymer ?
#
loop_
_entity_poly.entity_id
_entity_poly.type
_entity_poly.pdbx_seq_one_letter_code
_entity_poly.pdbx_strand_id
1 'polypeptide(L)'
;MTEVEDSDASFFSTVSTNATVPDPCLRVRKYWCFLLSSICTFLVGLLSVLIWRAFAFLCCRKEAEYGPNDPKQKEQKLARQGKQEFEGTFMTEAKDWAGELISGQTTTGRILVVLVFILSIASLIIYFIDASNDKVERCQEWSSNITQQIDLAFNIFFMVYFFIRFIAASDKLWFMLEMYSFVDYFTIPPSFVSIYLDRTWIGLRFLRALRLMTVPDILQYLNILKTSSSIRLAQLVSIFISVWLTAAGIIHLLENSGDPLEFSNSHKMPYWNCVYFLIVTMSTVGYGDEHCDTLLGRTFLVFFLLVGLVSFLIFY
;
A
#
# COMPACT_ATOMS: atom_id res chain seq x y z
N MET A 1 -23.62 -43.93 55.95
CA MET A 1 -24.42 -42.77 56.37
C MET A 1 -23.40 -41.66 56.62
N THR A 2 -22.97 -41.01 55.53
CA THR A 2 -23.31 -39.63 55.09
C THR A 2 -22.15 -38.70 55.51
N GLU A 3 -21.27 -38.30 54.58
CA GLU A 3 -21.37 -37.07 53.75
C GLU A 3 -21.20 -35.80 54.62
N VAL A 4 -20.32 -34.81 54.40
CA VAL A 4 -19.63 -34.25 53.21
C VAL A 4 -18.39 -33.47 53.69
N GLU A 5 -17.22 -33.73 53.09
CA GLU A 5 -16.13 -32.76 52.88
C GLU A 5 -16.43 -32.00 51.59
N ASP A 6 -16.50 -30.66 51.61
CA ASP A 6 -16.10 -29.74 50.53
C ASP A 6 -16.76 -28.36 50.72
N SER A 7 -15.99 -27.39 51.22
CA SER A 7 -16.40 -25.96 51.13
C SER A 7 -15.24 -24.98 50.91
N ASP A 8 -14.02 -25.45 50.63
CA ASP A 8 -12.86 -24.58 50.38
C ASP A 8 -12.35 -24.63 48.92
N ALA A 9 -13.03 -25.33 48.02
CA ALA A 9 -12.66 -25.46 46.60
C ALA A 9 -13.25 -24.38 45.67
N SER A 10 -13.93 -23.36 46.20
CA SER A 10 -14.64 -22.36 45.39
C SER A 10 -13.88 -21.04 45.15
N PHE A 11 -12.71 -20.85 45.78
CA PHE A 11 -11.93 -19.60 45.64
C PHE A 11 -10.77 -19.68 44.63
N PHE A 12 -10.45 -20.86 44.10
CA PHE A 12 -9.27 -21.07 43.23
C PHE A 12 -9.59 -21.39 41.76
N SER A 13 -10.76 -20.97 41.26
CA SER A 13 -11.22 -21.32 39.89
C SER A 13 -11.48 -20.12 38.97
N THR A 14 -10.99 -18.92 39.32
CA THR A 14 -11.16 -17.70 38.49
C THR A 14 -9.85 -17.00 38.15
N VAL A 15 -8.74 -17.75 38.10
CA VAL A 15 -7.62 -17.37 37.24
C VAL A 15 -7.72 -18.25 36.00
N SER A 16 -8.59 -17.81 35.09
CA SER A 16 -8.56 -18.25 33.71
C SER A 16 -7.14 -18.04 33.20
N THR A 17 -6.40 -19.14 33.08
CA THR A 17 -5.30 -19.26 32.16
C THR A 17 -5.85 -18.98 30.77
N ASN A 18 -5.87 -17.69 30.39
CA ASN A 18 -5.93 -17.24 29.01
C ASN A 18 -4.61 -17.59 28.31
N ALA A 19 -4.21 -18.87 28.37
CA ALA A 19 -3.36 -19.46 27.37
C ALA A 19 -4.22 -19.49 26.10
N THR A 20 -4.10 -18.43 25.31
CA THR A 20 -4.78 -18.28 24.02
C THR A 20 -4.61 -19.56 23.23
N VAL A 21 -5.67 -20.37 23.11
CA VAL A 21 -5.74 -21.43 22.11
C VAL A 21 -5.43 -20.74 20.78
N PRO A 22 -4.34 -21.08 20.07
CA PRO A 22 -4.07 -20.48 18.78
C PRO A 22 -5.26 -20.81 17.89
N ASP A 23 -5.90 -19.77 17.32
CA ASP A 23 -7.03 -19.94 16.43
C ASP A 23 -6.69 -21.06 15.42
N PRO A 24 -7.53 -22.09 15.24
CA PRO A 24 -7.18 -23.25 14.41
C PRO A 24 -6.80 -22.85 12.98
N CYS A 25 -7.32 -21.70 12.55
CA CYS A 25 -7.02 -21.00 11.32
C CYS A 25 -5.54 -20.54 11.22
N LEU A 26 -4.90 -20.09 12.31
CA LEU A 26 -3.50 -19.64 12.33
C LEU A 26 -2.46 -20.78 12.39
N ARG A 27 -2.88 -22.05 12.40
CA ARG A 27 -1.95 -23.20 12.32
C ARG A 27 -1.09 -23.18 11.05
N VAL A 28 -1.59 -22.58 9.97
CA VAL A 28 -0.85 -22.33 8.74
C VAL A 28 -0.98 -20.85 8.41
N ARG A 29 0.13 -20.10 8.49
CA ARG A 29 0.18 -18.69 8.08
C ARG A 29 0.07 -18.60 6.55
N LYS A 30 -0.83 -17.74 6.06
CA LYS A 30 -1.10 -17.55 4.62
C LYS A 30 -0.63 -16.19 4.09
N TYR A 31 0.30 -15.53 4.77
CA TYR A 31 0.86 -14.24 4.34
C TYR A 31 1.38 -14.24 2.89
N TRP A 32 1.92 -15.38 2.41
CA TRP A 32 2.36 -15.55 1.03
C TRP A 32 1.26 -15.29 0.00
N CYS A 33 0.00 -15.63 0.29
CA CYS A 33 -1.11 -15.39 -0.63
C CYS A 33 -1.35 -13.89 -0.84
N PHE A 34 -1.15 -13.09 0.20
CA PHE A 34 -1.29 -11.64 0.13
C PHE A 34 -0.10 -10.99 -0.60
N LEU A 35 1.13 -11.44 -0.34
CA LEU A 35 2.30 -10.96 -1.09
C LEU A 35 2.22 -11.35 -2.57
N LEU A 36 1.80 -12.58 -2.86
CA LEU A 36 1.68 -13.08 -4.21
C LEU A 36 0.64 -12.29 -5.01
N SER A 37 -0.47 -11.86 -4.40
CA SER A 37 -1.46 -11.04 -5.11
C SER A 37 -0.89 -9.69 -5.54
N SER A 38 -0.11 -9.01 -4.69
CA SER A 38 0.60 -7.79 -5.06
C SER A 38 1.62 -8.02 -6.18
N ILE A 39 2.45 -9.07 -6.07
CA ILE A 39 3.46 -9.37 -7.10
C ILE A 39 2.80 -9.73 -8.43
N CYS A 40 1.75 -10.56 -8.42
CA CYS A 40 1.02 -10.93 -9.62
C CYS A 40 0.36 -9.73 -10.28
N THR A 41 -0.28 -8.83 -9.53
CA THR A 41 -0.91 -7.63 -10.11
C THR A 41 0.13 -6.70 -10.76
N PHE A 42 1.29 -6.51 -10.13
CA PHE A 42 2.40 -5.76 -10.73
C PHE A 42 2.89 -6.41 -12.04
N LEU A 43 3.15 -7.72 -12.03
CA LEU A 43 3.63 -8.44 -13.21
C LEU A 43 2.61 -8.44 -14.35
N VAL A 44 1.33 -8.67 -14.05
CA VAL A 44 0.24 -8.63 -15.04
C VAL A 44 0.12 -7.23 -15.63
N GLY A 45 0.16 -6.18 -14.80
CA GLY A 45 0.17 -4.80 -15.25
C GLY A 45 1.34 -4.50 -16.19
N LEU A 46 2.56 -4.88 -15.79
CA LEU A 46 3.76 -4.68 -16.60
C LEU A 46 3.68 -5.43 -17.94
N LEU A 47 3.30 -6.70 -17.91
CA LEU A 47 3.13 -7.52 -19.11
C LEU A 47 2.06 -6.95 -20.04
N SER A 48 0.94 -6.46 -19.51
CA SER A 48 -0.11 -5.85 -20.32
C SER A 48 0.40 -4.64 -21.12
N VAL A 49 1.21 -3.77 -20.49
CA VAL A 49 1.79 -2.60 -21.14
C VAL A 49 2.86 -2.99 -22.17
N LEU A 50 3.68 -4.01 -21.86
CA LEU A 50 4.69 -4.51 -22.78
C LEU A 50 4.06 -5.18 -24.01
N ILE A 51 3.00 -5.98 -23.82
CA ILE A 51 2.23 -6.59 -24.89
C ILE A 51 1.58 -5.51 -25.76
N TRP A 52 1.00 -4.47 -25.15
CA TRP A 52 0.43 -3.34 -25.89
C TRP A 52 1.49 -2.62 -26.74
N ARG A 53 2.68 -2.34 -26.17
CA ARG A 53 3.79 -1.72 -26.91
C ARG A 53 4.30 -2.63 -28.04
N ALA A 54 4.44 -3.92 -27.78
CA ALA A 54 4.86 -4.91 -28.79
C ALA A 54 3.83 -5.02 -29.92
N PHE A 55 2.54 -5.02 -29.59
CA PHE A 55 1.46 -5.04 -30.58
C PHE A 55 1.46 -3.78 -31.44
N ALA A 56 1.60 -2.59 -30.83
CA ALA A 56 1.73 -1.34 -31.57
C ALA A 56 2.94 -1.35 -32.52
N PHE A 57 4.09 -1.85 -32.06
CA PHE A 57 5.29 -1.99 -32.89
C PHE A 57 5.11 -2.97 -34.05
N LEU A 58 4.50 -4.14 -33.80
CA LEU A 58 4.22 -5.15 -34.83
C LEU A 58 3.21 -4.65 -35.86
N CYS A 59 2.16 -3.94 -35.44
CA CYS A 59 1.18 -3.31 -36.34
C CYS A 59 1.83 -2.26 -37.25
N CYS A 60 2.69 -1.39 -36.70
CA CYS A 60 3.42 -0.41 -37.51
C CYS A 60 4.39 -1.07 -38.50
N ARG A 61 5.01 -2.19 -38.15
CA ARG A 61 5.90 -2.92 -39.07
C ARG A 61 5.15 -3.64 -40.18
N LYS A 62 3.92 -4.11 -39.91
CA LYS A 62 3.11 -4.88 -40.87
C LYS A 62 2.49 -4.01 -41.98
N GLU A 63 2.34 -2.70 -41.76
CA GLU A 63 1.91 -1.75 -42.81
C GLU A 63 2.99 -1.54 -43.91
N ALA A 64 4.27 -1.85 -43.64
CA ALA A 64 5.36 -1.64 -44.58
C ALA A 64 5.55 -2.77 -45.63
N GLU A 65 4.80 -3.87 -45.54
CA GLU A 65 5.14 -5.13 -46.26
C GLU A 65 4.03 -5.69 -47.18
N TYR A 66 3.11 -4.86 -47.71
CA TYR A 66 2.08 -5.33 -48.66
C TYR A 66 2.05 -4.53 -49.97
N GLY A 67 2.10 -5.24 -51.10
CA GLY A 67 2.05 -4.69 -52.45
C GLY A 67 0.67 -4.12 -52.84
N PRO A 68 0.59 -3.29 -53.89
CA PRO A 68 -0.36 -2.17 -53.92
C PRO A 68 -1.85 -2.43 -54.25
N ASN A 69 -2.30 -3.63 -54.68
CA ASN A 69 -3.50 -3.70 -55.54
C ASN A 69 -4.51 -4.86 -55.31
N ASP A 70 -4.89 -5.19 -54.08
CA ASP A 70 -5.99 -6.16 -53.83
C ASP A 70 -7.26 -5.47 -53.26
N PRO A 71 -8.41 -5.47 -53.97
CA PRO A 71 -9.60 -4.68 -53.58
C PRO A 71 -10.21 -5.09 -52.23
N LYS A 72 -10.14 -6.37 -51.85
CA LYS A 72 -10.58 -6.85 -50.51
C LYS A 72 -9.74 -6.28 -49.36
N GLN A 73 -8.51 -5.88 -49.67
CA GLN A 73 -7.58 -5.30 -48.71
C GLN A 73 -7.90 -3.83 -48.43
N LYS A 74 -8.43 -3.11 -49.43
CA LYS A 74 -8.83 -1.70 -49.30
C LYS A 74 -10.03 -1.54 -48.36
N GLU A 75 -11.03 -2.41 -48.47
CA GLU A 75 -12.16 -2.44 -47.54
C GLU A 75 -11.74 -2.85 -46.11
N GLN A 76 -10.90 -3.87 -45.96
CA GLN A 76 -10.38 -4.25 -44.63
C GLN A 76 -9.49 -3.17 -44.01
N LYS A 77 -8.69 -2.46 -44.82
CA LYS A 77 -7.89 -1.31 -44.34
C LYS A 77 -8.78 -0.14 -43.96
N LEU A 78 -9.80 0.23 -44.74
CA LEU A 78 -10.75 1.30 -44.37
C LEU A 78 -11.52 0.95 -43.09
N ALA A 79 -12.01 -0.29 -42.96
CA ALA A 79 -12.72 -0.72 -41.75
C ALA A 79 -11.82 -0.77 -40.51
N ARG A 80 -10.54 -1.16 -40.66
CA ARG A 80 -9.55 -1.13 -39.57
C ARG A 80 -9.08 0.28 -39.24
N GLN A 81 -8.91 1.16 -40.24
CA GLN A 81 -8.59 2.57 -40.04
C GLN A 81 -9.73 3.27 -39.31
N GLY A 82 -10.98 3.09 -39.74
CA GLY A 82 -12.13 3.67 -39.04
C GLY A 82 -12.27 3.16 -37.59
N LYS A 83 -11.94 1.89 -37.33
CA LYS A 83 -11.95 1.34 -35.96
C LYS A 83 -10.78 1.83 -35.11
N GLN A 84 -9.57 1.93 -35.66
CA GLN A 84 -8.40 2.49 -34.97
C GLN A 84 -8.52 4.00 -34.73
N GLU A 85 -9.15 4.72 -35.66
CA GLU A 85 -9.41 6.16 -35.54
C GLU A 85 -10.47 6.41 -34.46
N PHE A 86 -11.53 5.60 -34.41
CA PHE A 86 -12.53 5.66 -33.34
C PHE A 86 -11.96 5.28 -31.97
N GLU A 87 -11.21 4.18 -31.86
CA GLU A 87 -10.54 3.78 -30.60
C GLU A 87 -9.47 4.79 -30.18
N GLY A 88 -8.73 5.35 -31.13
CA GLY A 88 -7.76 6.43 -30.90
C GLY A 88 -8.43 7.68 -30.34
N THR A 89 -9.54 8.11 -30.94
CA THR A 89 -10.33 9.28 -30.52
C THR A 89 -10.88 9.09 -29.11
N PHE A 90 -11.47 7.93 -28.79
CA PHE A 90 -11.97 7.65 -27.45
C PHE A 90 -10.84 7.64 -26.41
N MET A 91 -9.69 7.06 -26.74
CA MET A 91 -8.55 7.00 -25.82
C MET A 91 -7.90 8.37 -25.60
N THR A 92 -7.88 9.24 -26.61
CA THR A 92 -7.44 10.63 -26.45
C THR A 92 -8.41 11.43 -25.58
N GLU A 93 -9.73 11.31 -25.81
CA GLU A 93 -10.74 11.97 -24.98
C GLU A 93 -10.67 11.51 -23.51
N ALA A 94 -10.55 10.20 -23.29
CA ALA A 94 -10.42 9.65 -21.94
C ALA A 94 -9.14 10.11 -21.25
N LYS A 95 -8.02 10.22 -21.99
CA LYS A 95 -6.75 10.73 -21.46
C LYS A 95 -6.86 12.21 -21.07
N ASP A 96 -7.47 13.02 -21.91
CA ASP A 96 -7.64 14.45 -21.66
C ASP A 96 -8.57 14.70 -20.48
N TRP A 97 -9.70 13.98 -20.41
CA TRP A 97 -10.61 14.02 -19.27
C TRP A 97 -9.93 13.59 -17.95
N ALA A 98 -9.17 12.49 -17.98
CA ALA A 98 -8.44 12.03 -16.80
C ALA A 98 -7.33 13.02 -16.40
N GLY A 99 -6.64 13.63 -17.37
CA GLY A 99 -5.66 14.67 -17.13
C GLY A 99 -6.27 15.92 -16.49
N GLU A 100 -7.45 16.33 -16.95
CA GLU A 100 -8.19 17.45 -16.38
C GLU A 100 -8.59 17.20 -14.91
N LEU A 101 -9.03 15.98 -14.60
CA LEU A 101 -9.35 15.59 -13.21
C LEU A 101 -8.14 15.62 -12.28
N ILE A 102 -6.97 15.15 -12.72
CA ILE A 102 -5.75 15.12 -11.91
C ILE A 102 -5.12 16.50 -11.78
N SER A 103 -5.10 17.28 -12.87
CA SER A 103 -4.57 18.65 -12.86
C SER A 103 -5.37 19.57 -11.96
N GLY A 104 -6.65 19.24 -11.73
CA GLY A 104 -7.45 19.93 -10.74
C GLY A 104 -7.85 21.36 -11.14
N GLN A 105 -7.79 21.67 -12.43
CA GLN A 105 -8.25 22.95 -12.94
C GLN A 105 -9.78 23.08 -12.80
N THR A 106 -10.50 21.96 -12.86
CA THR A 106 -11.95 21.89 -12.67
C THR A 106 -12.36 21.80 -11.20
N THR A 107 -13.59 22.21 -10.91
CA THR A 107 -14.22 22.02 -9.59
C THR A 107 -14.28 20.54 -9.21
N THR A 108 -14.56 19.65 -10.17
CA THR A 108 -14.57 18.20 -9.97
C THR A 108 -13.18 17.67 -9.61
N GLY A 109 -12.13 18.11 -10.30
CA GLY A 109 -10.76 17.75 -9.97
C GLY A 109 -10.33 18.25 -8.58
N ARG A 110 -10.75 19.46 -8.17
CA ARG A 110 -10.56 19.97 -6.80
C ARG A 110 -11.17 19.08 -5.75
N ILE A 111 -12.42 18.69 -5.95
CA ILE A 111 -13.12 17.79 -5.03
C ILE A 111 -12.40 16.44 -4.97
N LEU A 112 -12.00 15.89 -6.12
CA LEU A 112 -11.28 14.61 -6.19
C LEU A 112 -9.96 14.66 -5.40
N VAL A 113 -9.14 15.70 -5.61
CA VAL A 113 -7.84 15.85 -4.93
C VAL A 113 -8.02 15.99 -3.40
N VAL A 114 -8.98 16.79 -2.94
CA VAL A 114 -9.30 16.93 -1.51
C VAL A 114 -9.81 15.61 -0.93
N LEU A 115 -10.67 14.91 -1.67
CA LEU A 115 -11.23 13.64 -1.25
C LEU A 115 -10.13 12.57 -1.12
N VAL A 116 -9.22 12.48 -2.08
CA VAL A 116 -8.06 11.57 -2.04
C VAL A 116 -7.19 11.87 -0.82
N PHE A 117 -6.96 13.16 -0.52
CA PHE A 117 -6.19 13.56 0.66
C PHE A 117 -6.87 13.08 1.96
N ILE A 118 -8.14 13.42 2.18
CA ILE A 118 -8.88 13.05 3.39
C ILE A 118 -8.94 11.54 3.55
N LEU A 119 -9.25 10.81 2.47
CA LEU A 119 -9.30 9.34 2.50
C LEU A 119 -7.93 8.71 2.75
N SER A 120 -6.84 9.33 2.27
CA SER A 120 -5.48 8.83 2.52
C SER A 120 -5.14 8.93 4.01
N ILE A 121 -5.44 10.06 4.64
CA ILE A 121 -5.26 10.24 6.09
C ILE A 121 -6.16 9.27 6.88
N ALA A 122 -7.43 9.15 6.51
CA ALA A 122 -8.35 8.22 7.16
C ALA A 122 -7.87 6.76 7.04
N SER A 123 -7.38 6.35 5.86
CA SER A 123 -6.83 5.00 5.62
C SER A 123 -5.57 4.70 6.43
N LEU A 124 -4.77 5.74 6.74
CA LEU A 124 -3.60 5.64 7.60
C LEU A 124 -4.00 5.52 9.08
N ILE A 125 -5.01 6.27 9.52
CA ILE A 125 -5.55 6.17 10.87
C ILE A 125 -6.13 4.77 11.11
N ILE A 126 -6.87 4.22 10.14
CA ILE A 126 -7.37 2.83 10.21
C ILE A 126 -6.20 1.84 10.37
N TYR A 127 -5.11 2.05 9.63
CA TYR A 127 -3.91 1.24 9.80
C TYR A 127 -3.34 1.35 11.22
N PHE A 128 -3.23 2.54 11.80
CA PHE A 128 -2.75 2.69 13.19
C PHE A 128 -3.65 2.02 14.22
N ILE A 129 -4.98 2.10 14.04
CA ILE A 129 -5.94 1.41 14.91
C ILE A 129 -5.80 -0.10 14.79
N ASP A 130 -5.58 -0.62 13.58
CA ASP A 130 -5.45 -2.07 13.38
C ASP A 130 -4.08 -2.59 13.88
N ALA A 131 -3.02 -1.80 13.67
CA ALA A 131 -1.64 -2.08 14.08
C ALA A 131 -1.38 -1.88 15.58
N SER A 132 -2.21 -1.11 16.30
CA SER A 132 -2.09 -1.00 17.76
C SER A 132 -2.53 -2.27 18.50
N ASN A 133 -3.11 -3.24 17.80
CA ASN A 133 -3.45 -4.53 18.37
C ASN A 133 -2.30 -5.52 18.16
N ASP A 134 -1.97 -6.32 19.18
CA ASP A 134 -0.76 -7.16 19.25
C ASP A 134 -0.66 -8.33 18.24
N LYS A 135 -1.62 -8.47 17.31
CA LYS A 135 -1.69 -9.60 16.38
C LYS A 135 -1.58 -9.12 14.92
N VAL A 136 -0.59 -9.68 14.21
CA VAL A 136 -0.30 -9.45 12.78
C VAL A 136 -1.34 -10.09 11.86
N GLU A 137 -1.85 -11.27 12.23
CA GLU A 137 -2.89 -12.02 11.49
C GLU A 137 -4.08 -12.30 12.41
N ARG A 138 -5.30 -12.09 11.91
CA ARG A 138 -6.54 -12.48 12.61
C ARG A 138 -7.45 -13.27 11.66
N CYS A 139 -8.10 -14.27 12.24
CA CYS A 139 -9.11 -15.07 11.56
C CYS A 139 -10.47 -14.61 12.04
N GLN A 140 -11.02 -13.62 11.34
CA GLN A 140 -12.30 -13.05 11.69
C GLN A 140 -13.09 -12.78 10.42
N GLU A 141 -14.36 -13.19 10.44
CA GLU A 141 -15.26 -13.07 9.31
C GLU A 141 -15.47 -11.61 8.92
N TRP A 142 -15.43 -11.35 7.60
CA TRP A 142 -15.58 -10.02 7.02
C TRP A 142 -16.86 -9.30 7.47
N SER A 143 -17.97 -10.03 7.63
CA SER A 143 -19.25 -9.43 8.03
C SER A 143 -19.22 -8.85 9.44
N SER A 144 -18.40 -9.40 10.34
CA SER A 144 -18.28 -8.93 11.72
C SER A 144 -17.28 -7.78 11.89
N ASN A 145 -16.47 -7.52 10.86
CA ASN A 145 -15.34 -6.60 10.91
C ASN A 145 -15.65 -5.25 10.25
N ILE A 146 -16.16 -4.30 11.03
CA ILE A 146 -16.43 -2.94 10.54
C ILE A 146 -15.17 -2.26 9.99
N THR A 147 -14.02 -2.44 10.66
CA THR A 147 -12.74 -1.85 10.22
C THR A 147 -12.31 -2.39 8.85
N GLN A 148 -12.52 -3.68 8.58
CA GLN A 148 -12.20 -4.30 7.28
C GLN A 148 -13.16 -3.84 6.18
N GLN A 149 -14.44 -3.62 6.51
CA GLN A 149 -15.43 -3.10 5.56
C GLN A 149 -15.09 -1.66 5.13
N ILE A 150 -14.73 -0.80 6.09
CA ILE A 150 -14.30 0.57 5.80
C ILE A 150 -13.00 0.57 5.01
N ASP A 151 -12.04 -0.29 5.40
CA ASP A 151 -10.77 -0.44 4.69
C ASP A 151 -10.98 -0.83 3.22
N LEU A 152 -11.87 -1.80 2.96
CA LEU A 152 -12.24 -2.20 1.61
C LEU A 152 -12.84 -1.03 0.82
N ALA A 153 -13.77 -0.27 1.41
CA ALA A 153 -14.39 0.86 0.75
C ALA A 153 -13.35 1.91 0.30
N PHE A 154 -12.37 2.20 1.15
CA PHE A 154 -11.26 3.10 0.81
C PHE A 154 -10.37 2.53 -0.31
N ASN A 155 -10.05 1.24 -0.27
CA ASN A 155 -9.25 0.61 -1.32
C ASN A 155 -9.98 0.55 -2.68
N ILE A 156 -11.31 0.40 -2.69
CA ILE A 156 -12.10 0.50 -3.94
C ILE A 156 -12.00 1.91 -4.52
N PHE A 157 -12.11 2.94 -3.69
CA PHE A 157 -11.92 4.32 -4.13
C PHE A 157 -10.50 4.54 -4.70
N PHE A 158 -9.46 4.06 -3.99
CA PHE A 158 -8.08 4.17 -4.47
C PHE A 158 -7.82 3.37 -5.74
N MET A 159 -8.52 2.26 -5.95
CA MET A 159 -8.45 1.50 -7.20
C MET A 159 -8.97 2.33 -8.38
N VAL A 160 -10.11 3.02 -8.22
CA VAL A 160 -10.61 3.93 -9.25
C VAL A 160 -9.63 5.07 -9.49
N TYR A 161 -9.08 5.66 -8.43
CA TYR A 161 -8.08 6.72 -8.53
C TYR A 161 -6.80 6.25 -9.24
N PHE A 162 -6.33 5.03 -8.97
CA PHE A 162 -5.21 4.41 -9.65
C PHE A 162 -5.46 4.29 -11.16
N PHE A 163 -6.66 3.85 -11.58
CA PHE A 163 -7.00 3.77 -13.01
C PHE A 163 -7.09 5.13 -13.69
N ILE A 164 -7.63 6.16 -13.02
CA ILE A 164 -7.64 7.54 -13.54
C ILE A 164 -6.20 8.01 -13.78
N ARG A 165 -5.29 7.81 -12.80
CA ARG A 165 -3.86 8.13 -12.96
C ARG A 165 -3.19 7.33 -14.07
N PHE A 166 -3.51 6.04 -14.18
CA PHE A 166 -3.00 5.19 -15.25
C PHE A 166 -3.43 5.69 -16.63
N ILE A 167 -4.69 6.10 -16.81
CA ILE A 167 -5.21 6.64 -18.09
C ILE A 167 -4.55 7.98 -18.44
N ALA A 168 -4.39 8.87 -17.47
CA ALA A 168 -3.77 10.18 -17.68
C ALA A 168 -2.26 10.11 -18.00
N ALA A 169 -1.55 9.11 -17.47
CA ALA A 169 -0.09 9.01 -17.63
C ALA A 169 0.35 8.95 -19.11
N SER A 170 1.35 9.76 -19.49
CA SER A 170 1.92 9.73 -20.84
C SER A 170 2.73 8.47 -21.09
N ASP A 171 3.59 8.09 -20.14
CA ASP A 171 4.38 6.85 -20.20
C ASP A 171 3.86 5.81 -19.21
N LYS A 172 3.07 4.86 -19.73
CA LYS A 172 2.45 3.80 -18.92
C LYS A 172 3.47 2.93 -18.17
N LEU A 173 4.66 2.67 -18.76
CA LEU A 173 5.72 1.88 -18.10
C LEU A 173 6.36 2.63 -16.94
N TRP A 174 6.66 3.91 -17.11
CA TRP A 174 7.22 4.73 -16.03
C TRP A 174 6.23 4.90 -14.89
N PHE A 175 4.96 5.11 -15.23
CA PHE A 175 3.88 5.14 -14.25
C PHE A 175 3.78 3.85 -13.43
N MET A 176 3.92 2.67 -14.07
CA MET A 176 3.91 1.38 -13.37
C MET A 176 5.10 1.22 -12.40
N LEU A 177 6.21 1.92 -12.62
CA LEU A 177 7.41 1.90 -11.77
C LEU A 177 7.49 3.10 -10.81
N GLU A 178 6.43 3.90 -10.72
CA GLU A 178 6.37 5.04 -9.82
C GLU A 178 6.11 4.59 -8.37
N MET A 179 6.74 5.26 -7.39
CA MET A 179 6.63 4.89 -5.98
C MET A 179 5.18 4.82 -5.48
N TYR A 180 4.32 5.74 -5.92
CA TYR A 180 2.91 5.75 -5.53
C TYR A 180 2.11 4.60 -6.13
N SER A 181 2.51 4.13 -7.32
CA SER A 181 1.92 2.93 -7.93
C SER A 181 2.30 1.67 -7.15
N PHE A 182 3.56 1.59 -6.66
CA PHE A 182 3.96 0.51 -5.75
C PHE A 182 3.13 0.46 -4.47
N VAL A 183 2.87 1.61 -3.84
CA VAL A 183 1.99 1.67 -2.66
C VAL A 183 0.62 1.07 -3.00
N ASP A 184 0.03 1.43 -4.13
CA ASP A 184 -1.27 0.89 -4.56
C ASP A 184 -1.23 -0.63 -4.80
N TYR A 185 -0.17 -1.17 -5.43
CA TYR A 185 -0.01 -2.63 -5.62
C TYR A 185 0.11 -3.41 -4.31
N PHE A 186 0.73 -2.82 -3.29
CA PHE A 186 0.91 -3.49 -2.01
C PHE A 186 -0.25 -3.28 -1.02
N THR A 187 -1.16 -2.33 -1.29
CA THR A 187 -2.31 -2.08 -0.40
C THR A 187 -3.65 -2.55 -0.98
N ILE A 188 -3.87 -2.41 -2.29
CA ILE A 188 -5.19 -2.66 -2.90
C ILE A 188 -5.47 -4.17 -3.10
N PRO A 189 -4.65 -4.94 -3.83
CA PRO A 189 -4.90 -6.38 -4.06
C PRO A 189 -4.98 -7.22 -2.78
N PRO A 190 -4.09 -7.06 -1.76
CA PRO A 190 -4.19 -7.79 -0.51
C PRO A 190 -5.52 -7.58 0.22
N SER A 191 -6.13 -6.40 0.06
CA SER A 191 -7.42 -6.08 0.69
C SER A 191 -8.57 -6.89 0.07
N PHE A 192 -8.56 -7.14 -1.25
CA PHE A 192 -9.51 -8.05 -1.88
C PHE A 192 -9.27 -9.52 -1.49
N VAL A 193 -8.00 -9.93 -1.39
CA VAL A 193 -7.64 -11.28 -0.94
C VAL A 193 -8.08 -11.53 0.51
N SER A 194 -8.07 -10.50 1.37
CA SER A 194 -8.52 -10.61 2.77
C SER A 194 -9.98 -11.07 2.90
N ILE A 195 -10.82 -10.72 1.93
CA ILE A 195 -12.24 -11.12 1.87
C ILE A 195 -12.35 -12.55 1.35
N TYR A 196 -11.60 -12.88 0.29
CA TYR A 196 -11.62 -14.21 -0.30
C TYR A 196 -11.14 -15.31 0.67
N LEU A 197 -10.22 -14.96 1.58
CA LEU A 197 -9.66 -15.89 2.56
C LEU A 197 -10.29 -15.80 3.97
N ASP A 198 -11.23 -14.88 4.20
CA ASP A 198 -11.80 -14.54 5.53
C ASP A 198 -10.71 -14.37 6.62
N ARG A 199 -9.64 -13.67 6.24
CA ARG A 199 -8.48 -13.42 7.10
C ARG A 199 -7.96 -12.01 6.94
N THR A 200 -7.67 -11.35 8.03
CA THR A 200 -7.01 -10.05 8.03
C THR A 200 -5.52 -10.21 8.27
N TRP A 201 -4.73 -9.53 7.45
CA TRP A 201 -3.28 -9.45 7.58
C TRP A 201 -2.86 -7.99 7.54
N ILE A 202 -2.12 -7.55 8.56
CA ILE A 202 -1.63 -6.16 8.62
C ILE A 202 -0.57 -5.90 7.54
N GLY A 203 0.30 -6.89 7.29
CA GLY A 203 1.27 -6.95 6.20
C GLY A 203 1.95 -5.62 5.86
N LEU A 204 1.85 -5.24 4.58
CA LEU A 204 2.47 -4.05 4.01
C LEU A 204 1.56 -2.79 4.08
N ARG A 205 0.51 -2.80 4.91
CA ARG A 205 -0.42 -1.65 5.02
C ARG A 205 0.26 -0.37 5.52
N PHE A 206 1.40 -0.49 6.21
CA PHE A 206 2.20 0.67 6.63
C PHE A 206 2.70 1.52 5.45
N LEU A 207 2.79 0.97 4.24
CA LEU A 207 3.18 1.72 3.03
C LEU A 207 2.21 2.87 2.72
N ARG A 208 1.00 2.88 3.30
CA ARG A 208 0.07 4.02 3.23
C ARG A 208 0.67 5.30 3.79
N ALA A 209 1.61 5.21 4.74
CA ALA A 209 2.30 6.38 5.26
C ALA A 209 3.09 7.13 4.18
N LEU A 210 3.57 6.45 3.13
CA LEU A 210 4.26 7.08 2.00
C LEU A 210 3.36 8.04 1.21
N ARG A 211 2.03 7.90 1.30
CA ARG A 211 1.08 8.85 0.70
C ARG A 211 1.16 10.24 1.35
N LEU A 212 1.75 10.36 2.55
CA LEU A 212 2.00 11.67 3.13
C LEU A 212 2.96 12.49 2.25
N MET A 213 3.84 11.88 1.45
CA MET A 213 4.74 12.61 0.55
C MET A 213 3.99 13.50 -0.46
N THR A 214 2.73 13.20 -0.81
CA THR A 214 1.94 14.01 -1.76
C THR A 214 1.21 15.18 -1.11
N VAL A 215 1.19 15.26 0.23
CA VAL A 215 0.46 16.30 0.98
C VAL A 215 0.90 17.73 0.62
N PRO A 216 2.22 18.04 0.51
CA PRO A 216 2.67 19.37 0.11
C PRO A 216 2.16 19.79 -1.27
N ASP A 217 2.07 18.86 -2.22
CA ASP A 217 1.59 19.14 -3.58
C ASP A 217 0.09 19.45 -3.57
N ILE A 218 -0.68 18.72 -2.75
CA ILE A 218 -2.10 18.97 -2.52
C ILE A 218 -2.32 20.32 -1.84
N LEU A 219 -1.51 20.67 -0.83
CA LEU A 219 -1.62 21.95 -0.13
C LEU A 219 -1.24 23.15 -1.00
N GLN A 220 -0.27 23.00 -1.90
CA GLN A 220 0.03 23.98 -2.95
C GLN A 220 -1.15 24.18 -3.88
N TYR A 221 -1.74 23.08 -4.32
CA TYR A 221 -2.90 23.09 -5.17
C TYR A 221 -4.13 23.76 -4.52
N LEU A 222 -4.33 23.56 -3.21
CA LEU A 222 -5.35 24.25 -2.41
C LEU A 222 -5.02 25.72 -2.10
N ASN A 223 -3.90 26.24 -2.63
CA ASN A 223 -3.45 27.61 -2.43
C ASN A 223 -3.23 27.99 -0.96
N ILE A 224 -2.92 26.98 -0.11
CA ILE A 224 -2.59 27.14 1.31
C ILE A 224 -1.10 27.48 1.45
N LEU A 225 -0.24 26.76 0.73
CA LEU A 225 1.20 27.02 0.68
C LEU A 225 1.53 27.92 -0.52
N LYS A 226 1.73 29.21 -0.25
CA LYS A 226 1.99 30.22 -1.31
C LYS A 226 3.47 30.52 -1.53
N THR A 227 4.27 30.42 -0.48
CA THR A 227 5.69 30.79 -0.50
C THR A 227 6.57 29.58 -0.78
N SER A 228 7.55 29.73 -1.66
CA SER A 228 8.52 28.67 -2.02
C SER A 228 9.21 28.05 -0.80
N SER A 229 9.58 28.85 0.20
CA SER A 229 10.19 28.34 1.45
C SER A 229 9.24 27.46 2.25
N SER A 230 7.95 27.82 2.32
CA SER A 230 6.94 27.04 3.04
C SER A 230 6.63 25.73 2.33
N ILE A 231 6.60 25.76 0.99
CA ILE A 231 6.45 24.56 0.15
C ILE A 231 7.60 23.58 0.40
N ARG A 232 8.85 24.06 0.31
CA ARG A 232 10.04 23.23 0.52
C ARG A 232 10.09 22.65 1.94
N LEU A 233 9.74 23.45 2.94
CA LEU A 233 9.67 22.99 4.33
C LEU A 233 8.60 21.90 4.49
N ALA A 234 7.39 22.11 3.94
CA ALA A 234 6.32 21.12 4.00
C ALA A 234 6.72 19.82 3.29
N GLN A 235 7.38 19.91 2.13
CA GLN A 235 7.93 18.76 1.41
C GLN A 235 8.92 17.97 2.26
N LEU A 236 9.88 18.66 2.88
CA LEU A 236 10.89 18.04 3.72
C LEU A 236 10.27 17.35 4.95
N VAL A 237 9.38 18.05 5.66
CA VAL A 237 8.69 17.51 6.84
C VAL A 237 7.83 16.29 6.46
N SER A 238 7.11 16.36 5.34
CA SER A 238 6.24 15.27 4.93
C SER A 238 7.03 14.03 4.49
N ILE A 239 8.14 14.22 3.76
CA ILE A 239 9.06 13.14 3.41
C ILE A 239 9.62 12.50 4.69
N PHE A 240 10.12 13.31 5.63
CA PHE A 240 10.68 12.82 6.89
C PHE A 240 9.67 11.97 7.68
N ILE A 241 8.46 12.51 7.93
CA ILE A 241 7.41 11.80 8.67
C ILE A 241 6.98 10.52 7.94
N SER A 242 6.80 10.58 6.63
CA SER A 242 6.36 9.43 5.83
C SER A 242 7.37 8.26 5.85
N VAL A 243 8.66 8.55 5.66
CA VAL A 243 9.73 7.55 5.69
C VAL A 243 9.84 6.95 7.09
N TRP A 244 9.72 7.78 8.12
CA TRP A 244 9.83 7.34 9.51
C TRP A 244 8.70 6.42 9.94
N LEU A 245 7.45 6.78 9.65
CA LEU A 245 6.28 5.94 9.93
C LEU A 245 6.34 4.63 9.13
N THR A 246 6.82 4.70 7.88
CA THR A 246 7.03 3.50 7.06
C THR A 246 8.08 2.59 7.67
N ALA A 247 9.22 3.13 8.13
CA ALA A 247 10.27 2.37 8.80
C ALA A 247 9.79 1.75 10.12
N ALA A 248 9.00 2.48 10.91
CA ALA A 248 8.38 1.94 12.12
C ALA A 248 7.45 0.77 11.78
N GLY A 249 6.69 0.87 10.68
CA GLY A 249 5.84 -0.21 10.18
C GLY A 249 6.62 -1.43 9.71
N ILE A 250 7.79 -1.24 9.08
CA ILE A 250 8.68 -2.34 8.70
C ILE A 250 9.18 -3.07 9.95
N ILE A 251 9.70 -2.34 10.95
CA ILE A 251 10.17 -2.95 12.21
C ILE A 251 9.02 -3.68 12.90
N HIS A 252 7.86 -3.03 13.01
CA HIS A 252 6.66 -3.63 13.57
C HIS A 252 6.31 -4.95 12.86
N LEU A 253 6.34 -5.00 11.53
CA LEU A 253 6.08 -6.22 10.79
C LEU A 253 7.16 -7.28 11.05
N LEU A 254 8.44 -6.93 11.00
CA LEU A 254 9.55 -7.87 11.14
C LEU A 254 9.62 -8.47 12.55
N GLU A 255 9.54 -7.65 13.59
CA GLU A 255 9.62 -8.10 15.00
C GLU A 255 8.41 -8.95 15.38
N ASN A 256 7.21 -8.53 15.02
CA ASN A 256 6.00 -9.29 15.35
C ASN A 256 5.84 -10.55 14.49
N SER A 257 6.37 -10.57 13.26
CA SER A 257 6.33 -11.77 12.42
C SER A 257 7.32 -12.85 12.87
N GLY A 258 8.48 -12.45 13.41
CA GLY A 258 9.59 -13.33 13.79
C GLY A 258 10.55 -13.63 12.63
N ASP A 259 11.60 -14.40 12.92
CA ASP A 259 12.63 -14.75 11.94
C ASP A 259 12.10 -15.70 10.85
N PRO A 260 12.62 -15.59 9.61
CA PRO A 260 12.16 -16.43 8.50
C PRO A 260 12.41 -17.93 8.76
N LEU A 261 11.70 -18.78 8.01
CA LEU A 261 11.72 -20.26 8.04
C LEU A 261 10.93 -20.90 9.19
N GLU A 262 11.12 -20.48 10.44
CA GLU A 262 10.41 -21.06 11.59
C GLU A 262 9.45 -20.09 12.28
N PHE A 263 9.47 -18.79 11.94
CA PHE A 263 8.75 -17.73 12.66
C PHE A 263 8.99 -17.78 14.16
N SER A 264 10.18 -18.23 14.54
CA SER A 264 10.66 -18.24 15.91
C SER A 264 11.14 -16.82 16.29
N ASN A 265 11.30 -16.57 17.59
CA ASN A 265 11.75 -15.28 18.12
C ASN A 265 10.83 -14.10 17.77
N SER A 266 9.51 -14.29 17.77
CA SER A 266 8.56 -13.17 17.65
C SER A 266 8.63 -12.29 18.89
N HIS A 267 9.02 -11.02 18.70
CA HIS A 267 9.02 -10.01 19.74
C HIS A 267 7.79 -9.12 19.54
N LYS A 268 6.86 -9.20 20.49
CA LYS A 268 5.61 -8.43 20.44
C LYS A 268 5.87 -6.99 20.82
N MET A 269 6.10 -6.16 19.79
CA MET A 269 6.33 -4.74 19.94
C MET A 269 5.16 -3.99 19.31
N PRO A 270 4.35 -3.22 20.07
CA PRO A 270 3.25 -2.47 19.49
C PRO A 270 3.79 -1.37 18.57
N TYR A 271 2.99 -0.97 17.58
CA TYR A 271 3.42 -0.01 16.55
C TYR A 271 3.99 1.31 17.14
N TRP A 272 3.37 1.85 18.20
CA TRP A 272 3.83 3.10 18.81
C TRP A 272 5.17 2.97 19.54
N ASN A 273 5.47 1.79 20.10
CA ASN A 273 6.80 1.53 20.66
C ASN A 273 7.83 1.47 19.54
N CYS A 274 7.50 0.93 18.35
CA CYS A 274 8.39 0.94 17.18
C CYS A 274 8.71 2.38 16.75
N VAL A 275 7.71 3.28 16.76
CA VAL A 275 7.90 4.71 16.47
C VAL A 275 8.81 5.35 17.51
N TYR A 276 8.55 5.13 18.80
CA TYR A 276 9.38 5.62 19.91
C TYR A 276 10.83 5.12 19.80
N PHE A 277 11.02 3.82 19.57
CA PHE A 277 12.33 3.21 19.38
C PHE A 277 13.12 3.87 18.24
N LEU A 278 12.47 4.11 17.10
CA LEU A 278 13.13 4.81 16.00
C LEU A 278 13.46 6.27 16.32
N ILE A 279 12.63 6.97 17.10
CA ILE A 279 12.94 8.33 17.61
C ILE A 279 14.20 8.32 18.45
N VAL A 280 14.26 7.45 19.44
CA VAL A 280 15.39 7.34 20.37
C VAL A 280 16.67 6.91 19.64
N THR A 281 16.56 6.03 18.64
CA THR A 281 17.71 5.53 17.90
C THR A 281 18.23 6.54 16.86
N MET A 282 17.35 7.20 16.09
CA MET A 282 17.75 8.22 15.12
C MET A 282 18.31 9.48 15.77
N SER A 283 17.81 9.83 16.94
CA SER A 283 18.37 10.92 17.76
C SER A 283 19.67 10.54 18.46
N THR A 284 20.17 9.31 18.27
CA THR A 284 21.39 8.77 18.88
C THR A 284 21.37 8.71 20.42
N VAL A 285 20.18 8.78 21.03
CA VAL A 285 20.02 8.70 22.49
C VAL A 285 20.20 7.26 22.98
N GLY A 286 19.51 6.30 22.34
CA GLY A 286 19.71 4.87 22.58
C GLY A 286 19.51 4.42 24.03
N TYR A 287 18.35 4.69 24.64
CA TYR A 287 18.05 4.29 26.03
C TYR A 287 18.19 2.77 26.27
N GLY A 288 17.90 1.95 25.26
CA GLY A 288 18.00 0.48 25.33
C GLY A 288 16.82 -0.19 26.03
N ASP A 289 15.74 0.55 26.30
CA ASP A 289 14.48 0.04 26.83
C ASP A 289 13.70 -0.79 25.80
N GLU A 290 13.73 -0.36 24.55
CA GLU A 290 13.15 -1.06 23.40
C GLU A 290 14.26 -1.43 22.40
N HIS A 291 14.21 -2.64 21.84
CA HIS A 291 15.20 -3.11 20.86
C HIS A 291 14.65 -4.19 19.93
N CYS A 292 15.27 -4.32 18.75
CA CYS A 292 14.96 -5.38 17.80
C CYS A 292 15.69 -6.67 18.19
N ASP A 293 14.95 -7.77 18.28
CA ASP A 293 15.52 -9.09 18.55
C ASP A 293 15.72 -9.91 17.28
N THR A 294 14.86 -9.71 16.28
CA THR A 294 14.91 -10.48 15.04
C THR A 294 16.14 -10.13 14.20
N LEU A 295 16.68 -11.11 13.48
CA LEU A 295 17.81 -10.90 12.57
C LEU A 295 17.45 -9.91 11.46
N LEU A 296 16.23 -10.02 10.92
CA LEU A 296 15.74 -9.11 9.88
C LEU A 296 15.54 -7.69 10.41
N GLY A 297 14.97 -7.54 11.61
CA GLY A 297 14.78 -6.23 12.25
C GLY A 297 16.11 -5.53 12.51
N ARG A 298 17.09 -6.24 13.08
CA ARG A 298 18.45 -5.72 13.30
C ARG A 298 19.15 -5.34 12.00
N THR A 299 19.05 -6.20 10.97
CA THR A 299 19.64 -5.92 9.65
C THR A 299 19.01 -4.67 9.02
N PHE A 300 17.68 -4.57 9.05
CA PHE A 300 16.97 -3.40 8.56
C PHE A 300 17.39 -2.13 9.31
N LEU A 301 17.50 -2.18 10.63
CA LEU A 301 17.91 -1.04 11.45
C LEU A 301 19.29 -0.51 11.07
N VAL A 302 20.26 -1.40 10.84
CA VAL A 302 21.62 -0.99 10.40
C VAL A 302 21.56 -0.21 9.09
N PHE A 303 20.85 -0.72 8.08
CA PHE A 303 20.68 -0.01 6.81
C PHE A 303 19.91 1.30 6.97
N PHE A 304 18.86 1.29 7.79
CA PHE A 304 18.03 2.46 8.04
C PHE A 304 18.83 3.58 8.70
N LEU A 305 19.68 3.29 9.69
CA LEU A 305 20.55 4.27 10.33
C LEU A 305 21.62 4.81 9.38
N LEU A 306 22.23 3.95 8.55
CA LEU A 306 23.21 4.41 7.54
C LEU A 306 22.57 5.41 6.57
N VAL A 307 21.40 5.09 6.02
CA VAL A 307 20.68 5.97 5.09
C VAL A 307 20.15 7.22 5.80
N GLY A 308 19.60 7.07 7.00
CA GLY A 308 19.01 8.17 7.76
C GLY A 308 20.03 9.20 8.22
N LEU A 309 21.20 8.77 8.70
CA LEU A 309 22.29 9.68 9.08
C LEU A 309 22.82 10.45 7.87
N VAL A 310 23.03 9.78 6.73
CA VAL A 310 23.45 10.45 5.49
C VAL A 310 22.39 11.45 5.03
N SER A 311 21.12 11.07 5.07
CA SER A 311 20.01 11.95 4.70
C SER A 311 19.97 13.18 5.60
N PHE A 312 20.04 12.99 6.93
CA PHE A 312 20.04 14.09 7.91
C PHE A 312 21.22 15.06 7.69
N LEU A 313 22.41 14.53 7.38
CA LEU A 313 23.59 15.34 7.07
C LEU A 313 23.45 16.13 5.77
N ILE A 314 22.75 15.60 4.76
CA ILE A 314 22.50 16.32 3.50
C ILE A 314 21.49 17.46 3.71
N PHE A 315 20.61 17.33 4.70
CA PHE A 315 19.59 18.34 5.00
C PHE A 315 20.08 19.48 5.90
N TYR A 316 21.25 19.38 6.54
CA TYR A 316 21.87 20.42 7.37
C TYR A 316 23.04 21.10 6.64
#